data_AF-A0A3D4HF95-F1
#
_entry.id   AF-A0A3D4HF95-F1
#
_cell.length_a   1.000
_cell.length_b   1.000
_cell.length_c   1.000
_cell.angle_alpha   90.00
_cell.angle_beta   90.00
_cell.angle_gamma   90.00
#
_symmetry.space_group_name_H-M   'P 1'
#
loop_
_entity.id
_entity.type
_entity.pdbx_description
1 polymer ?
#
loop_
_entity_poly.entity_id
_entity_poly.type
_entity_poly.pdbx_seq_one_letter_code
_entity_poly.pdbx_strand_id
1 'polypeptide(L)'
;MNFEIMKTLNKKIYSAREALQFIPQIACEPSMRKYIEKDIKNGNTLGAIVQHIGKQKRFFIPKENLEKLIATINNANSKIQTNTRSKI
;
A
#
# COMPACT_ATOMS: atom_id res chain seq x y z
N MET A 1 -25.64 -3.35 -9.26
CA MET A 1 -25.12 -3.73 -7.92
C MET A 1 -23.62 -3.57 -7.94
N ASN A 2 -23.08 -2.49 -7.37
CA ASN A 2 -21.65 -2.32 -7.20
C ASN A 2 -21.20 -3.17 -6.02
N PHE A 3 -20.67 -4.36 -6.28
CA PHE A 3 -19.92 -5.10 -5.27
C PHE A 3 -18.57 -4.38 -5.09
N GLU A 4 -18.54 -3.37 -4.24
CA GLU A 4 -17.28 -2.99 -3.59
C GLU A 4 -16.90 -4.17 -2.69
N ILE A 5 -16.17 -5.13 -3.27
CA ILE A 5 -15.49 -6.15 -2.51
C ILE A 5 -14.48 -5.38 -1.66
N MET A 6 -14.83 -5.10 -0.41
CA MET A 6 -13.86 -4.66 0.59
C MET A 6 -12.82 -5.79 0.68
N LYS A 7 -11.69 -5.61 0.00
CA LYS A 7 -10.62 -6.60 0.02
C LYS A 7 -10.08 -6.64 1.44
N THR A 8 -10.34 -7.74 2.13
CA THR A 8 -9.83 -7.99 3.47
C THR A 8 -8.44 -8.62 3.40
N LEU A 9 -7.55 -8.17 4.28
CA LEU A 9 -6.20 -8.73 4.38
C LEU A 9 -6.24 -10.07 5.14
N ASN A 10 -6.19 -11.18 4.40
CA ASN A 10 -6.25 -12.56 4.92
C ASN A 10 -4.90 -13.30 5.02
N LYS A 11 -3.84 -12.82 4.35
CA LYS A 11 -2.47 -13.37 4.39
C LYS A 11 -1.60 -12.62 5.40
N LYS A 12 -0.54 -13.29 5.90
CA LYS A 12 0.47 -12.67 6.78
C LYS A 12 1.47 -11.79 6.03
N ILE A 13 1.73 -12.09 4.77
CA ILE A 13 2.70 -11.41 3.91
C ILE A 13 2.08 -11.26 2.52
N TYR A 14 2.35 -10.13 1.87
CA TYR A 14 1.86 -9.80 0.54
C TYR A 14 3.01 -9.48 -0.40
N SER A 15 2.93 -9.97 -1.62
CA SER A 15 3.78 -9.50 -2.71
C SER A 15 3.42 -8.07 -3.11
N ALA A 16 4.30 -7.40 -3.86
CA ALA A 16 4.01 -6.09 -4.45
C ALA A 16 2.71 -6.08 -5.28
N ARG A 17 2.43 -7.16 -6.02
CA ARG A 17 1.22 -7.27 -6.85
C ARG A 17 -0.05 -7.37 -6.01
N GLU A 18 0.02 -8.07 -4.87
CA GLU A 18 -1.13 -8.19 -3.98
C GLU A 18 -1.34 -6.91 -3.18
N ALA A 19 -0.28 -6.31 -2.65
CA ALA A 19 -0.34 -5.06 -1.90
C ALA A 19 -0.92 -3.89 -2.75
N LEU A 20 -0.61 -3.87 -4.06
CA LEU A 20 -1.19 -2.92 -5.02
C LEU A 20 -2.73 -2.89 -4.97
N GLN A 21 -3.37 -4.02 -4.67
CA GLN A 21 -4.83 -4.12 -4.67
C GLN A 21 -5.50 -3.30 -3.55
N PHE A 22 -4.74 -2.87 -2.55
CA PHE A 22 -5.22 -2.15 -1.38
C PHE A 22 -4.75 -0.69 -1.35
N ILE A 23 -3.92 -0.28 -2.31
CA ILE A 23 -3.31 1.05 -2.37
C ILE A 23 -3.77 1.72 -3.67
N PRO A 24 -4.97 2.35 -3.68
CA PRO A 24 -5.60 2.84 -4.90
C PRO A 24 -4.83 3.98 -5.57
N GLN A 25 -3.97 4.69 -4.82
CA GLN A 25 -3.13 5.77 -5.35
C GLN A 25 -1.97 5.28 -6.25
N ILE A 26 -1.71 3.96 -6.27
CA ILE A 26 -0.65 3.38 -7.10
C ILE A 26 -1.30 2.66 -8.28
N ALA A 27 -0.95 3.11 -9.49
CA ALA A 27 -1.62 2.67 -10.71
C ALA A 27 -1.25 1.25 -11.17
N CYS A 28 -0.02 0.80 -10.89
CA CYS A 28 0.47 -0.47 -11.43
C CYS A 28 1.58 -1.10 -10.57
N GLU A 29 1.84 -2.38 -10.81
CA GLU A 29 2.83 -3.14 -10.03
C GLU A 29 4.26 -2.60 -10.15
N PRO A 30 4.77 -2.18 -11.33
CA PRO A 30 6.08 -1.54 -11.40
C PRO A 30 6.20 -0.29 -10.51
N SER A 31 5.15 0.53 -10.46
CA SER A 31 5.09 1.69 -9.57
C SER A 31 5.05 1.28 -8.10
N MET A 32 4.33 0.20 -7.77
CA MET A 32 4.34 -0.36 -6.41
C MET A 32 5.74 -0.83 -6.00
N ARG A 33 6.46 -1.52 -6.90
CA ARG A 33 7.85 -1.94 -6.64
C ARG A 33 8.77 -0.74 -6.40
N LYS A 34 8.70 0.30 -7.24
CA LYS A 34 9.48 1.54 -7.04
C LYS A 34 9.13 2.23 -5.73
N TYR A 35 7.85 2.25 -5.36
CA TYR A 35 7.39 2.80 -4.09
C TYR A 35 8.01 2.05 -2.90
N ILE A 36 7.98 0.72 -2.91
CA ILE A 36 8.61 -0.12 -1.89
C ILE A 36 10.13 0.12 -1.84
N GLU A 37 10.81 0.17 -3.00
CA GLU A 37 12.25 0.44 -3.05
C GLU A 37 12.61 1.81 -2.45
N LYS A 38 11.77 2.82 -2.67
CA LYS A 38 11.94 4.15 -2.08
C LYS A 38 11.68 4.13 -0.57
N ASP A 39 10.64 3.44 -0.12
CA ASP A 39 10.35 3.29 1.31
C ASP A 39 11.51 2.61 2.05
N ILE A 40 12.06 1.53 1.50
CA ILE A 40 13.22 0.84 2.08
C ILE A 40 14.40 1.80 2.27
N LYS A 41 14.69 2.65 1.27
CA LYS A 41 15.75 3.66 1.37
C LYS A 41 15.45 4.76 2.40
N ASN A 42 14.18 5.01 2.67
CA ASN A 42 13.71 6.09 3.54
C ASN A 42 13.40 5.63 4.98
N GLY A 43 13.84 4.43 5.38
CA GLY A 43 13.63 3.91 6.75
C GLY A 43 12.71 2.69 6.83
N ASN A 44 12.28 2.15 5.70
CA ASN A 44 11.54 0.88 5.58
C ASN A 44 10.29 0.79 6.47
N THR A 45 9.44 1.81 6.39
CA THR A 45 8.22 1.88 7.22
C THR A 45 7.24 0.76 6.92
N LEU A 46 7.27 0.23 5.68
CA LEU A 46 6.46 -0.91 5.27
C LEU A 46 7.04 -2.24 5.77
N GLY A 47 8.23 -2.24 6.39
CA GLY A 47 8.90 -3.47 6.81
C GLY A 47 9.12 -4.43 5.65
N ALA A 48 9.29 -3.88 4.44
CA ALA A 48 9.37 -4.67 3.23
C ALA A 48 10.68 -5.44 3.19
N ILE A 49 10.59 -6.71 2.81
CA ILE A 49 11.72 -7.60 2.61
C ILE A 49 11.94 -7.78 1.11
N VAL A 50 13.18 -7.60 0.67
CA VAL A 50 13.58 -7.82 -0.73
C VAL A 50 14.36 -9.11 -0.82
N GLN A 51 13.88 -10.03 -1.66
CA GLN A 51 14.61 -11.24 -2.01
C GLN A 51 15.08 -11.15 -3.47
N HIS A 52 16.35 -11.47 -3.70
CA HIS A 52 16.95 -11.52 -5.03
C HIS A 52 16.96 -12.98 -5.51
N ILE A 53 16.34 -13.24 -6.66
CA ILE A 53 16.36 -14.54 -7.32
C ILE A 53 17.00 -14.33 -8.70
N GLY A 54 18.30 -14.62 -8.77
CA GLY A 54 19.13 -14.24 -9.90
C GLY A 54 19.08 -12.72 -10.14
N LYS A 55 18.67 -12.30 -11.34
CA LYS A 55 18.53 -10.88 -11.70
C LYS A 55 17.18 -10.26 -11.28
N GLN A 56 16.25 -11.05 -10.75
CA GLN A 56 14.91 -10.57 -10.40
C GLN A 56 14.80 -10.22 -8.92
N LYS A 57 14.13 -9.11 -8.60
CA LYS A 57 13.77 -8.72 -7.24
C LYS A 57 12.33 -9.10 -6.94
N ARG A 58 12.11 -9.71 -5.78
CA ARG A 58 10.79 -9.98 -5.20
C ARG A 58 10.65 -9.18 -3.91
N PHE A 59 9.50 -8.55 -3.76
CA PHE A 59 9.17 -7.69 -2.61
C PHE A 59 8.05 -8.32 -1.82
N PHE A 60 8.22 -8.35 -0.51
CA PHE A 60 7.28 -8.93 0.44
C PHE A 60 6.99 -7.94 1.56
N ILE A 61 5.72 -7.66 1.83
CA ILE A 61 5.27 -6.70 2.83
C ILE A 61 4.48 -7.45 3.91
N PRO A 62 4.84 -7.32 5.20
CA PRO A 62 4.05 -7.84 6.31
C PRO A 62 2.66 -7.23 6.38
N LYS A 63 1.67 -8.04 6.77
CA LYS A 63 0.26 -7.62 6.90
C LYS A 63 0.10 -6.38 7.78
N GLU A 64 0.69 -6.39 8.97
CA GLU A 64 0.51 -5.34 9.97
C GLU A 64 0.97 -3.96 9.45
N ASN A 65 2.04 -3.94 8.66
CA ASN A 65 2.57 -2.70 8.09
C ASN A 65 1.74 -2.23 6.89
N LEU A 66 1.21 -3.17 6.11
CA LEU A 66 0.27 -2.86 5.04
C LEU A 66 -1.05 -2.31 5.61
N GLU A 67 -1.56 -2.86 6.72
CA GLU A 67 -2.73 -2.35 7.44
C GLU A 67 -2.51 -0.92 7.93
N LYS A 68 -1.36 -0.64 8.55
CA LYS A 68 -0.98 0.72 8.96
C LYS A 68 -0.98 1.68 7.78
N LEU A 69 -0.40 1.30 6.65
CA LEU A 69 -0.38 2.14 5.45
C LEU A 69 -1.80 2.44 4.94
N ILE A 70 -2.66 1.43 4.84
CA ILE A 70 -4.05 1.59 4.40
C ILE A 70 -4.80 2.53 5.37
N ALA A 71 -4.62 2.35 6.68
CA ALA A 71 -5.21 3.24 7.67
C ALA A 71 -4.71 4.69 7.52
N THR A 72 -3.42 4.90 7.28
CA THR A 72 -2.85 6.23 7.02
C THR A 72 -3.47 6.88 5.78
N ILE A 73 -3.60 6.13 4.69
CA ILE A 73 -4.20 6.62 3.43
C ILE A 73 -5.67 6.98 3.65
N ASN A 74 -6.44 6.11 4.31
CA ASN A 74 -7.85 6.36 4.60
C ASN A 74 -8.02 7.60 5.50
N ASN A 75 -7.19 7.76 6.53
CA ASN A 75 -7.20 8.94 7.39
C ASN A 75 -6.83 10.22 6.65
N ALA A 76 -5.89 10.17 5.70
CA ALA A 76 -5.53 11.32 4.86
C ALA A 76 -6.71 11.75 3.98
N ASN A 77 -7.43 10.78 3.40
CA ASN A 77 -8.61 11.05 2.57
C ASN A 77 -9.76 11.65 3.39
N SER A 78 -9.99 11.20 4.62
CA SER A 78 -11.02 11.75 5.51
C SER A 78 -10.77 13.21 5.91
N LYS A 79 -9.51 13.61 6.10
CA LYS A 79 -9.15 15.01 6.43
C LYS A 79 -9.38 15.99 5.28
N ILE A 80 -9.34 15.51 4.03
CA ILE A 80 -9.60 16.34 2.85
C ILE A 80 -11.10 16.67 2.73
N GLN A 81 -11.97 15.74 3.14
CA GLN A 81 -13.43 15.95 3.08
C GLN A 81 -13.95 16.93 4.14
N THR A 82 -13.32 17.02 5.32
CA THR A 82 -13.78 17.94 6.36
C THR A 82 -13.38 19.39 6.10
N ASN A 83 -12.34 19.66 5.30
CA ASN A 83 -11.87 21.02 5.02
C ASN A 83 -12.57 21.70 3.84
N THR A 84 -13.42 20.98 3.11
CA THR A 84 -14.17 21.50 1.95
C THR A 84 -15.60 21.93 2.29
N ARG A 85 -16.04 21.80 3.55
CA ARG A 85 -17.40 22.12 3.99
C ARG A 85 -17.56 23.44 4.77
N SER A 86 -16.54 24.28 4.77
CA SER A 86 -16.58 25.64 5.36
C SER A 86 -16.39 26.70 4.27
N LYS A 87 -17.38 26.86 3.39
CA LYS A 87 -17.59 28.04 2.54
C LYS A 87 -19.01 27.96 1.96
N ILE A 88 -20.01 28.21 2.79
CA ILE A 88 -21.33 28.71 2.41
C ILE A 88 -21.66 29.81 3.39
#